data_AF-A0A432JPU1-F1
#
_entry.id   AF-A0A432JPU1-F1
#
_cell.length_a   1.000
_cell.length_b   1.000
_cell.length_c   1.000
_cell.angle_alpha   90.00
_cell.angle_beta   90.00
_cell.angle_gamma   90.00
#
_symmetry.space_group_name_H-M   'P 1'
#
loop_
_entity.id
_entity.type
_entity.pdbx_description
1 polymer ?
#
loop_
_entity_poly.entity_id
_entity_poly.type
_entity_poly.pdbx_seq_one_letter_code
_entity_poly.pdbx_strand_id
1 'polypeptide(L)' 'MDDEKTGEITKLAIDLEREMGWPVDLEFAYYANDLYLLQCRPITTLSHQGLRQQTITL' A
#
# COMPACT_ATOMS: atom_id res chain seq x y z
N MET A 1 14.40 -8.52 1.94
CA MET A 1 14.18 -7.62 0.80
C MET A 1 15.20 -6.50 0.91
N ASP A 2 15.69 -5.97 -0.20
CA ASP A 2 16.57 -4.80 -0.22
C ASP A 2 15.74 -3.50 -0.17
N ASP A 3 16.43 -2.36 0.00
CA ASP A 3 15.80 -1.05 0.14
C ASP A 3 15.08 -0.62 -1.14
N GLU A 4 15.60 -0.98 -2.32
CA GLU A 4 15.00 -0.65 -3.61
C GLU A 4 13.63 -1.31 -3.77
N LYS A 5 13.55 -2.64 -3.58
CA LYS A 5 12.30 -3.39 -3.63
C LYS A 5 11.32 -2.94 -2.55
N THR A 6 11.83 -2.52 -1.39
CA THR A 6 10.99 -2.00 -0.30
C THR A 6 10.37 -0.66 -0.69
N GLY A 7 11.14 0.21 -1.35
CA GLY A 7 10.65 1.47 -1.90
C GLY A 7 9.56 1.26 -2.96
N GLU A 8 9.72 0.29 -3.85
CA GLU A 8 8.75 -0.01 -4.91
C GLU A 8 7.38 -0.43 -4.33
N ILE A 9 7.36 -1.35 -3.37
CA ILE A 9 6.13 -1.78 -2.69
C ILE A 9 5.51 -0.65 -1.88
N THR A 10 6.34 0.14 -1.20
CA THR A 10 5.85 1.27 -0.41
C THR A 10 5.15 2.28 -1.31
N LYS A 11 5.72 2.57 -2.48
CA LYS A 11 5.09 3.43 -3.48
C LYS A 11 3.76 2.84 -3.97
N LEU A 12 3.73 1.55 -4.31
CA LEU A 12 2.51 0.86 -4.74
C LEU A 12 1.41 0.95 -3.67
N ALA A 13 1.74 0.71 -2.40
CA ALA A 13 0.78 0.80 -1.30
C ALA A 13 0.20 2.20 -1.16
N ILE A 14 1.03 3.25 -1.15
CA ILE A 14 0.56 4.64 -1.05
C ILE A 14 -0.34 5.01 -2.24
N ASP A 15 0.04 4.62 -3.46
CA ASP A 15 -0.74 4.92 -4.66
C ASP A 15 -2.10 4.20 -4.62
N LEU A 16 -2.15 2.95 -4.15
CA LEU A 16 -3.40 2.20 -3.99
C LEU A 16 -4.28 2.77 -2.86
N GLU A 17 -3.72 3.12 -1.71
CA GLU A 17 -4.50 3.76 -0.62
C GLU A 17 -5.11 5.09 -1.07
N ARG A 18 -4.37 5.87 -1.88
CA ARG A 18 -4.86 7.12 -2.46
C ARG A 18 -6.00 6.88 -3.45
N GLU A 19 -5.86 5.91 -4.34
CA GLU A 19 -6.88 5.58 -5.34
C GLU A 19 -8.15 5.02 -4.68
N MET A 20 -7.99 4.16 -3.68
CA MET A 20 -9.11 3.51 -3.00
C MET A 20 -9.77 4.43 -1.96
N GLY A 21 -9.02 5.37 -1.36
CA GLY A 21 -9.53 6.26 -0.31
C GLY A 21 -9.59 5.63 1.09
N TRP A 22 -8.99 4.46 1.28
CA TRP A 22 -8.87 3.77 2.57
C TRP A 22 -7.58 2.96 2.65
N PRO A 23 -7.12 2.60 3.87
CA PRO A 23 -5.96 1.73 4.06
C PRO A 23 -6.19 0.34 3.46
N VAL A 24 -5.16 -0.19 2.78
CA VAL A 24 -5.23 -1.49 2.10
C VAL A 24 -4.21 -2.48 2.64
N ASP A 25 -4.61 -3.74 2.67
CA ASP A 25 -3.75 -4.90 2.89
C ASP A 25 -3.42 -5.50 1.52
N LEU A 26 -2.13 -5.73 1.26
CA LEU A 26 -1.61 -6.14 -0.05
C LEU A 26 -0.96 -7.53 0.05
N GLU A 27 -1.26 -8.39 -0.92
CA GLU A 27 -0.44 -9.55 -1.24
C GLU A 27 0.26 -9.31 -2.57
N PHE A 28 1.57 -9.53 -2.60
CA PHE A 28 2.41 -9.30 -3.76
C PHE A 28 3.49 -10.38 -3.87
N ALA A 29 4.09 -10.49 -5.04
CA ALA A 29 5.25 -11.34 -5.27
C ALA A 29 6.25 -10.65 -6.20
N TYR A 30 7.52 -10.99 -6.04
CA TYR A 30 8.54 -10.68 -7.03
C TYR A 30 8.83 -11.89 -7.89
N TYR A 31 8.86 -11.70 -9.21
CA TYR A 31 9.36 -12.69 -10.15
C TYR A 31 10.21 -12.00 -11.22
N ALA A 32 11.44 -12.48 -11.43
CA ALA A 32 12.38 -11.92 -12.40
C ALA A 32 12.59 -10.38 -12.30
N ASN A 33 12.63 -9.86 -11.07
CA ASN A 33 12.70 -8.43 -10.71
C ASN A 33 11.44 -7.59 -10.96
N ASP A 34 10.36 -8.18 -11.46
CA ASP A 34 9.08 -7.49 -11.57
C ASP A 34 8.24 -7.71 -10.30
N LEU A 35 7.60 -6.64 -9.83
CA LEU A 35 6.61 -6.65 -8.75
C LEU A 35 5.22 -6.98 -9.31
N TYR A 36 4.59 -8.02 -8.79
CA TYR A 36 3.23 -8.43 -9.14
C TYR A 36 2.30 -8.22 -7.94
N LEU A 37 1.21 -7.48 -8.15
CA LEU A 37 0.11 -7.40 -7.21
C LEU A 37 -0.80 -8.62 -7.37
N LEU A 38 -0.97 -9.39 -6.29
CA LEU A 38 -1.79 -10.60 -6.28
C LEU A 38 -3.15 -10.33 -5.63
N GLN A 39 -3.19 -9.50 -4.59
CA GLN A 39 -4.41 -9.13 -3.88
C GLN A 39 -4.31 -7.71 -3.31
N CYS A 40 -5.43 -7.00 -3.31
CA CYS A 40 -5.61 -5.72 -2.63
C CYS A 40 -6.99 -5.71 -1.96
N ARG A 41 -7.05 -5.52 -0.64
CA ARG A 41 -8.30 -5.52 0.14
C ARG A 41 -8.29 -4.46 1.24
N PRO A 42 -9.45 -3.92 1.65
CA PRO A 42 -9.52 -2.94 2.73
C PRO A 42 -9.07 -3.55 4.08
N ILE A 43 -8.34 -2.78 4.88
CA ILE A 43 -8.08 -3.13 6.28
C ILE A 43 -9.34 -2.85 7.10
N THR A 44 -9.96 -3.89 7.67
CA THR A 44 -11.23 -3.78 8.41
C THR A 44 -11.08 -3.70 9.93
N THR A 45 -9.86 -3.83 10.44
CA THR A 45 -9.57 -3.84 11.88
C THR A 45 -9.28 -2.44 12.46
N LEU A 46 -9.17 -1.42 11.62
CA LEU A 46 -8.96 -0.03 12.05
C LEU A 46 -10.28 0.55 12.59
N SER A 47 -10.30 0.91 13.87
CA SER A 47 -11.40 1.71 14.43
C SER A 47 -11.35 3.13 13.86
N HIS A 48 -12.50 3.81 13.78
CA HIS A 48 -12.66 5.14 13.15
C HIS A 48 -11.73 6.25 13.68
N GLN A 49 -11.01 6.00 14.79
CA GLN A 49 -10.00 6.92 15.33
C GLN A 49 -8.66 6.88 14.57
N GLY A 50 -8.41 5.89 13.71
CA GLY A 50 -7.19 5.76 12.90
C GLY A 50 -7.17 6.54 11.59
N LEU A 51 -8.33 7.06 11.14
CA LEU A 51 -8.46 7.79 9.87
C LEU A 51 -8.19 9.30 10.05
N ARG A 52 -7.05 9.70 10.59
CA ARG A 52 -6.56 11.06 10.33
C ARG A 52 -6.05 11.06 8.89
N GLN A 53 -6.86 11.63 7.99
CA GLN A 53 -6.45 12.01 6.63
C GLN A 53 -5.12 12.76 6.74
N GLN A 54 -4.01 12.10 6.40
CA GLN A 54 -2.73 12.78 6.29
C GLN A 54 -2.76 13.52 4.96
N THR A 55 -3.11 14.81 5.01
CA THR A 55 -2.85 15.74 3.93
C THR A 55 -1.32 15.82 3.76
N ILE A 56 -0.78 15.04 2.84
CA ILE A 56 0.60 15.22 2.36
C ILE A 56 0.54 16.38 1.38
N THR A 57 0.84 17.59 1.87
CA THR A 57 1.20 18.71 1.00
C THR A 57 2.60 18.43 0.46
N LEU A 58 2.72 18.30 -0.86
CA LEU A 58 3.98 18.26 -1.61
C LEU A 58 4.62 19.64 -1.68
#